data_AF-A0A6G1X7C9-F1
#
_entry.id   AF-A0A6G1X7C9-F1
#
_cell.length_a   1.000
_cell.length_b   1.000
_cell.length_c   1.000
_cell.angle_alpha   90.00
_cell.angle_beta   90.00
_cell.angle_gamma   90.00
#
_symmetry.space_group_name_H-M   'P 1'
#
loop_
_entity.id
_entity.type
_entity.pdbx_description
1 polymer ?
#
loop_
_entity_poly.entity_id
_entity_poly.type
_entity_poly.pdbx_seq_one_letter_code
_entity_poly.pdbx_strand_id
1 'polypeptide(L)'
;MTSFVNIGVKLSIFFHFLWLTLFFAYIFGFIGLESAFLQPVVWLSSPIYGLIISILAIRKKVAQVPAILSIIFSISTFFLWFLVLGISSF
;
A
#
# COMPACT_ATOMS: atom_id res chain seq x y z
N MET A 1 18.59 13.13 9.13
CA MET A 1 18.21 11.77 8.67
C MET A 1 16.89 11.25 9.26
N THR A 2 16.60 11.44 10.54
CA THR A 2 15.33 11.05 11.19
C THR A 2 14.10 11.71 10.56
N SER A 3 14.22 12.96 10.10
CA SER A 3 13.13 13.67 9.39
C SER A 3 12.72 12.99 8.08
N PHE A 4 13.67 12.56 7.24
CA PHE A 4 13.37 11.92 5.95
C PHE A 4 12.62 10.59 6.10
N VAL A 5 12.99 9.77 7.09
CA VAL A 5 12.30 8.51 7.37
C VAL A 5 10.88 8.75 7.84
N ASN A 6 10.68 9.76 8.70
CA ASN A 6 9.34 10.15 9.16
C ASN A 6 8.45 10.62 7.99
N ILE A 7 9.00 11.47 7.11
CA ILE A 7 8.31 11.92 5.89
C ILE A 7 7.97 10.71 4.99
N GLY A 8 8.90 9.78 4.82
CA GLY A 8 8.70 8.56 4.03
C GLY A 8 7.57 7.67 4.57
N VAL A 9 7.48 7.49 5.90
CA VAL A 9 6.36 6.75 6.52
C VAL A 9 5.02 7.44 6.29
N LYS A 10 4.97 8.78 6.38
CA LYS A 10 3.74 9.54 6.09
C LYS A 10 3.33 9.41 4.63
N LEU A 11 4.29 9.50 3.71
CA LEU A 11 4.07 9.26 2.27
C LEU A 11 3.56 7.86 2.00
N SER A 12 4.13 6.85 2.67
CA SER A 12 3.63 5.48 2.57
C SER A 12 2.15 5.39 2.94
N ILE A 13 1.75 5.94 4.09
CA ILE A 13 0.34 5.93 4.52
C ILE A 13 -0.55 6.61 3.48
N PHE A 14 -0.13 7.75 2.94
CA PHE A 14 -0.84 8.43 1.87
C PHE A 14 -1.04 7.54 0.64
N PHE A 15 0.01 6.82 0.20
CA PHE A 15 -0.11 5.88 -0.91
C PHE A 15 -1.02 4.69 -0.60
N HIS A 16 -1.06 4.20 0.64
CA HIS A 16 -2.02 3.15 1.03
C HIS A 16 -3.47 3.64 0.96
N PHE A 17 -3.74 4.87 1.39
CA PHE A 17 -5.08 5.46 1.24
C PHE A 17 -5.47 5.62 -0.23
N LEU A 18 -4.57 6.17 -1.05
CA LEU A 18 -4.80 6.32 -2.49
C LEU A 18 -5.06 4.95 -3.14
N TRP A 19 -4.27 3.95 -2.78
CA TRP A 19 -4.43 2.56 -3.23
C TRP A 19 -5.80 2.01 -2.86
N LEU A 20 -6.24 2.17 -1.61
CA LEU A 20 -7.55 1.68 -1.15
C LEU A 20 -8.69 2.39 -1.88
N THR A 21 -8.59 3.70 -2.07
CA THR A 21 -9.58 4.46 -2.84
C THR A 21 -9.71 3.94 -4.27
N LEU A 22 -8.57 3.71 -4.95
CA LEU A 22 -8.56 3.16 -6.31
C LEU A 22 -9.10 1.72 -6.35
N PHE A 23 -8.72 0.90 -5.37
CA PHE A 23 -9.20 -0.48 -5.21
C PHE A 23 -10.73 -0.53 -5.10
N PHE A 24 -11.31 0.23 -4.17
CA PHE A 24 -12.76 0.26 -4.01
C PHE A 24 -13.46 0.90 -5.21
N ALA A 25 -12.90 1.96 -5.79
CA ALA A 25 -13.44 2.56 -7.00
C ALA A 25 -13.50 1.55 -8.17
N TYR A 26 -12.50 0.67 -8.27
CA TYR A 26 -12.51 -0.46 -9.20
C TYR A 26 -13.60 -1.48 -8.86
N ILE A 27 -13.66 -1.98 -7.61
CA ILE A 27 -14.64 -2.99 -7.19
C ILE A 27 -16.09 -2.50 -7.37
N PHE A 28 -16.38 -1.22 -7.12
CA PHE A 28 -17.70 -0.63 -7.31
C PHE A 28 -18.00 -0.24 -8.77
N GLY A 29 -17.08 -0.49 -9.71
CA GLY A 29 -17.31 -0.24 -11.13
C GLY A 29 -17.23 1.22 -11.56
N PHE A 30 -16.70 2.12 -10.72
CA PHE A 30 -16.42 3.51 -11.10
C PHE A 30 -15.23 3.62 -12.07
N ILE A 31 -14.32 2.64 -12.03
CA ILE A 31 -13.13 2.54 -12.89
C ILE A 31 -13.21 1.23 -13.68
N GLY A 32 -13.11 1.30 -15.01
CA GLY A 32 -13.30 0.17 -15.92
C GLY A 32 -12.12 -0.80 -16.01
N LEU A 33 -12.37 -2.00 -16.56
CA LEU A 33 -11.39 -3.08 -16.72
C LEU A 33 -10.15 -2.71 -17.55
N GLU A 34 -10.31 -1.81 -18.52
CA GLU A 34 -9.21 -1.31 -19.36
C GLU A 34 -8.18 -0.49 -18.55
N SER A 35 -8.60 0.04 -17.40
CA SER A 35 -7.76 0.62 -16.36
C SER A 35 -7.53 -0.29 -15.15
N ALA A 36 -8.20 -1.44 -15.05
CA ALA A 36 -8.29 -2.24 -13.82
C ALA A 36 -7.04 -3.05 -13.49
N PHE A 37 -6.29 -3.44 -14.51
CA PHE A 37 -4.91 -3.90 -14.35
C PHE A 37 -3.96 -2.71 -14.54
N LEU A 38 -4.26 -1.55 -13.94
CA LEU A 38 -3.24 -0.61 -13.45
C LEU A 38 -2.04 -1.47 -13.04
N GLN A 39 -0.91 -1.31 -13.70
CA GLN A 39 0.09 -2.38 -13.83
C GLN A 39 0.36 -3.08 -12.49
N PRO A 40 0.53 -4.42 -12.43
CA PRO A 40 0.84 -5.14 -11.19
C PRO A 40 1.95 -4.47 -10.35
N VAL A 41 2.88 -3.81 -11.04
CA VAL A 41 3.92 -2.94 -10.48
C VAL A 41 3.35 -1.83 -9.60
N VAL A 42 2.32 -1.10 -10.03
CA VAL A 42 1.66 -0.04 -9.26
C VAL A 42 1.00 -0.61 -8.00
N TRP A 43 0.27 -1.73 -8.14
CA TRP A 43 -0.41 -2.38 -7.01
C TRP A 43 0.56 -2.90 -5.94
N LEU A 44 1.74 -3.38 -6.35
CA LEU A 44 2.76 -3.92 -5.46
C LEU A 44 3.74 -2.86 -4.95
N SER A 45 3.97 -1.77 -5.71
CA SER A 45 4.95 -0.75 -5.35
C SER A 45 4.63 -0.05 -4.02
N SER A 46 3.36 0.30 -3.79
CA SER A 46 2.90 0.95 -2.56
C SER A 46 3.13 0.09 -1.31
N PRO A 47 2.63 -1.17 -1.24
CA PRO A 47 2.83 -2.00 -0.06
C PRO A 47 4.30 -2.42 0.14
N ILE A 48 5.07 -2.62 -0.93
CA ILE A 48 6.51 -2.91 -0.82
C ILE A 48 7.26 -1.69 -0.26
N TYR A 49 7.01 -0.50 -0.81
CA TYR A 49 7.61 0.74 -0.31
C TYR A 49 7.27 0.96 1.17
N GLY A 50 6.00 0.76 1.52
CA GLY A 50 5.52 0.92 2.89
C GLY A 50 6.16 -0.02 3.89
N LEU A 51 6.35 -1.29 3.52
CA LEU A 51 7.09 -2.24 4.36
C LEU A 51 8.54 -1.80 4.57
N ILE A 52 9.25 -1.46 3.48
CA ILE A 52 10.67 -1.10 3.56
C ILE A 52 10.87 0.13 4.45
N ILE A 53 10.13 1.21 4.19
CA ILE A 53 10.32 2.47 4.94
C ILE A 53 9.89 2.33 6.41
N SER A 54 8.88 1.51 6.70
CA SER A 54 8.40 1.28 8.05
C SER A 54 9.33 0.39 8.86
N ILE A 55 9.94 -0.63 8.25
CA ILE A 55 10.99 -1.43 8.90
C ILE A 55 12.18 -0.53 9.26
N LEU A 56 12.59 0.37 8.36
CA LEU A 56 13.64 1.34 8.63
C LEU A 56 13.27 2.31 9.77
N ALA A 57 12.01 2.76 9.82
CA ALA A 57 11.51 3.64 10.87
C ALA A 57 11.51 2.96 12.25
N ILE A 58 11.05 1.69 12.34
CA ILE A 58 11.08 0.90 13.57
C ILE A 58 12.52 0.67 14.04
N ARG A 59 13.43 0.27 13.14
CA ARG A 59 14.85 0.09 13.45
C ARG A 59 15.50 1.35 14.00
N LYS A 60 15.12 2.52 13.47
CA LYS A 60 15.62 3.82 13.93
C LYS A 60 14.85 4.39 15.13
N LYS A 61 13.83 3.69 15.64
CA LYS A 61 12.93 4.16 16.72
C LYS A 61 12.29 5.52 16.44
N VAL A 62 11.95 5.80 15.18
CA VAL A 62 11.30 7.05 14.75
C VAL A 62 9.91 6.73 14.21
N ALA A 63 8.93 7.59 14.51
CA ALA A 63 7.58 7.50 13.94
C ALA A 63 6.99 6.07 14.07
N GLN A 64 7.16 5.45 15.25
CA GLN A 64 6.85 4.04 15.46
C GLN A 64 5.37 3.71 15.24
N VAL A 65 4.45 4.53 15.75
CA VAL A 65 3.01 4.35 15.56
C VAL A 65 2.62 4.36 14.07
N PRO A 66 2.94 5.41 13.27
CA PRO A 66 2.60 5.39 11.85
C PRO A 66 3.36 4.32 11.07
N ALA A 67 4.57 3.91 11.50
CA ALA A 67 5.28 2.80 10.88
C ALA A 67 4.54 1.47 11.08
N ILE A 68 4.04 1.19 12.28
CA ILE A 68 3.22 0.00 12.55
C ILE A 68 1.93 0.03 11.73
N LEU A 69 1.24 1.16 11.68
CA LEU A 69 0.04 1.32 10.84
C LEU A 69 0.34 1.07 9.36
N SER A 70 1.44 1.60 8.85
CA SER A 70 1.85 1.37 7.47
C SER A 70 2.12 -0.11 7.20
N ILE A 71 2.71 -0.86 8.14
CA ILE A 71 2.92 -2.31 7.97
C ILE A 71 1.57 -3.04 7.90
N ILE A 72 0.63 -2.70 8.78
CA ILE A 72 -0.71 -3.29 8.78
C ILE A 72 -1.38 -3.03 7.42
N PHE A 73 -1.36 -1.78 6.95
CA PHE A 73 -1.94 -1.45 5.65
C PHE A 73 -1.25 -2.21 4.51
N SER A 74 0.08 -2.32 4.49
CA SER A 74 0.78 -3.07 3.46
C SER A 74 0.35 -4.54 3.42
N ILE A 75 0.20 -5.18 4.58
CA ILE A 75 -0.28 -6.58 4.67
C ILE A 75 -1.72 -6.68 4.16
N SER A 76 -2.61 -5.79 4.57
CA SER A 76 -3.99 -5.76 4.08
C SER A 76 -4.06 -5.57 2.56
N THR A 77 -3.20 -4.71 2.02
CA THR A 77 -3.05 -4.49 0.58
C THR A 77 -2.62 -5.76 -0.16
N PHE A 78 -1.62 -6.48 0.34
CA PHE A 78 -1.22 -7.78 -0.25
C PHE A 78 -2.36 -8.81 -0.20
N PHE A 79 -3.09 -8.87 0.91
CA PHE A 79 -4.19 -9.80 1.08
C PHE A 79 -5.34 -9.51 0.10
N LEU A 80 -5.76 -8.24 -0.01
CA LEU A 80 -6.79 -7.81 -0.95
C LEU A 80 -6.36 -8.05 -2.41
N TRP A 81 -5.10 -7.78 -2.74
CA TRP A 81 -4.57 -8.04 -4.07
C TRP A 81 -4.55 -9.54 -4.40
N PHE A 82 -4.14 -10.39 -3.46
CA PHE A 82 -4.19 -11.84 -3.62
C PHE A 82 -5.61 -12.35 -3.83
N LEU A 83 -6.59 -11.83 -3.08
CA LEU A 83 -8.00 -12.17 -3.27
C LEU A 83 -8.48 -11.83 -4.68
N VAL A 84 -8.13 -10.64 -5.19
CA VAL A 84 -8.54 -10.23 -6.55
C VAL A 84 -7.87 -11.09 -7.62
N LEU A 85 -6.57 -11.38 -7.50
CA LEU A 85 -5.88 -12.27 -8.45
C LEU A 85 -6.49 -13.67 -8.46
N GLY A 86 -6.76 -14.24 -7.27
CA GLY A 86 -7.38 -15.56 -7.13
C GLY A 86 -8.77 -15.65 -7.74
N ILE A 87 -9.57 -14.57 -7.67
CA ILE A 87 -10.88 -14.48 -8.32
C ILE A 87 -10.74 -14.37 -9.84
N SER A 88 -9.73 -13.64 -10.35
CA SER A 88 -9.55 -13.46 -11.80
C SER A 88 -9.00 -14.69 -12.55
N SER A 89 -8.51 -15.69 -11.82
CA SER A 89 -7.94 -16.92 -12.37
C SER A 89 -8.90 -18.12 -12.42
N PHE A 90 -10.18 -17.92 -12.07
CA PHE A 90 -11.27 -18.92 -12.16
C PHE A 90 -12.25 -18.54 -13.27
#